data_AF-A0A847F1W4-F1
#
_entry.id   AF-A0A847F1W4-F1
#
_cell.length_a   1.000
_cell.length_b   1.000
_cell.length_c   1.000
_cell.angle_alpha   90.00
_cell.angle_beta   90.00
_cell.angle_gamma   90.00
#
_symmetry.space_group_name_H-M   'P 1'
#
loop_
_entity.id
_entity.type
_entity.pdbx_description
1 polymer ?
#
loop_
_entity_poly.entity_id
_entity_poly.type
_entity_poly.pdbx_seq_one_letter_code
_entity_poly.pdbx_strand_id
1 'polypeptide(L)'
;LKEALSSLRAIRKEPPERALHSISAVDPLNLVGLIVPGEPIARLANNRLLFRGGELLARLEAGRVEVVSLPDDLSPFDLERAILRNAAAGALIHPLQAG
;
A
#
# COMPACT_ATOMS: atom_id res chain seq x y z
N LEU A 1 16.33 22.62 -6.95
CA LEU A 1 14.90 22.26 -7.15
C LEU A 1 14.61 21.62 -8.52
N LYS A 2 15.14 22.15 -9.64
CA LYS A 2 14.88 21.59 -10.99
C LYS A 2 15.35 20.14 -11.16
N GLU A 3 16.49 19.78 -10.58
CA GLU A 3 17.06 18.42 -10.67
C GLU A 3 16.18 17.36 -9.99
N ALA A 4 15.62 17.65 -8.81
CA ALA A 4 14.70 16.73 -8.11
C ALA A 4 13.45 16.43 -8.94
N LEU A 5 12.92 17.44 -9.65
CA LEU A 5 11.77 17.28 -10.53
C LEU A 5 12.11 16.43 -11.77
N SER A 6 13.33 16.56 -12.29
CA SER A 6 13.84 15.69 -13.36
C SER A 6 13.95 14.24 -12.91
N SER A 7 14.46 13.98 -11.69
CA SER A 7 14.52 12.63 -11.11
C SER A 7 13.14 12.01 -10.92
N LEU A 8 12.18 12.75 -10.36
CA LEU A 8 10.79 12.28 -10.21
C LEU A 8 10.13 11.97 -11.57
N ARG A 9 10.40 12.77 -12.60
CA ARG A 9 9.91 12.50 -13.97
C ARG A 9 10.56 11.28 -14.60
N ALA A 10 11.82 11.00 -14.27
CA ALA A 10 12.50 9.79 -14.74
C ALA A 10 11.84 8.54 -14.15
N ILE A 11 11.58 8.52 -12.83
CA ILE A 11 10.87 7.43 -12.15
C ILE A 11 9.47 7.21 -12.77
N ARG A 12 8.72 8.29 -13.04
CA ARG A 12 7.39 8.17 -13.67
C ARG A 12 7.41 7.54 -15.07
N LYS A 13 8.55 7.54 -15.76
CA LYS A 13 8.70 6.92 -17.08
C LYS A 13 9.05 5.43 -17.01
N GLU A 14 9.44 4.94 -15.84
CA GLU A 14 9.68 3.52 -15.65
C GLU A 14 8.39 2.73 -15.79
N PRO A 15 8.47 1.44 -16.18
CA PRO A 15 7.31 0.57 -16.21
C PRO A 15 6.64 0.53 -14.82
N PRO A 16 5.30 0.51 -14.77
CA PRO A 16 4.59 0.46 -13.49
C PRO A 16 4.99 -0.78 -12.71
N GLU A 17 5.34 -0.57 -11.44
CA GLU A 17 5.70 -1.65 -10.53
C GLU A 17 4.50 -2.59 -10.34
N ARG A 18 4.72 -3.89 -10.56
CA ARG A 18 3.67 -4.92 -10.43
C ARG A 18 3.62 -5.58 -9.06
N ALA A 19 4.55 -5.27 -8.17
CA ALA A 19 4.59 -5.81 -6.83
C ALA A 19 3.40 -5.29 -6.00
N LEU A 20 2.88 -6.16 -5.13
CA LEU A 20 1.83 -5.84 -4.19
C LEU A 20 2.45 -5.54 -2.83
N HIS A 21 2.15 -4.36 -2.30
CA HIS A 21 2.68 -3.87 -1.02
C HIS A 21 1.55 -3.74 -0.01
N SER A 22 1.59 -4.52 1.07
CA SER A 22 0.63 -4.38 2.17
C SER A 22 1.22 -3.52 3.27
N ILE A 23 0.56 -2.41 3.57
CA ILE A 23 0.99 -1.43 4.57
C ILE A 23 0.06 -1.50 5.77
N SER A 24 0.63 -1.42 6.97
CA SER A 24 -0.15 -1.31 8.20
C SER A 24 -0.90 0.00 8.26
N ALA A 25 -2.17 0.00 8.69
CA ALA A 25 -2.91 1.25 8.86
C ALA A 25 -2.32 2.15 9.97
N VAL A 26 -1.52 1.59 10.88
CA VAL A 26 -0.77 2.37 11.91
C VAL A 26 0.56 2.90 11.41
N ASP A 27 1.00 2.53 10.21
CA ASP A 27 2.25 3.02 9.63
C ASP A 27 2.14 4.54 9.41
N PRO A 28 3.18 5.34 9.74
CA PRO A 28 3.21 6.77 9.44
C PRO A 28 2.98 7.09 7.95
N LEU A 29 3.33 6.17 7.04
CA LEU A 29 3.14 6.26 5.59
C LEU A 29 1.70 5.97 5.14
N ASN A 30 0.78 5.67 6.05
CA ASN A 30 -0.65 5.64 5.73
C ASN A 30 -1.15 7.08 5.43
N LEU A 31 -1.11 7.45 4.16
CA LEU A 31 -1.51 8.77 3.65
C LEU A 31 -2.78 8.72 2.79
N VAL A 32 -3.56 7.65 2.91
CA VAL A 32 -4.88 7.50 2.27
C VAL A 32 -5.84 8.55 2.83
N GLY A 33 -6.54 9.25 1.94
CA GLY A 33 -7.39 10.38 2.28
C GLY A 33 -6.63 11.68 2.53
N LEU A 34 -5.29 11.69 2.43
CA LEU A 34 -4.46 12.89 2.50
C LEU A 34 -3.82 13.23 1.15
N ILE A 35 -2.96 12.35 0.64
CA ILE A 35 -2.33 12.51 -0.68
C ILE A 35 -2.63 11.36 -1.63
N VAL A 36 -2.98 10.18 -1.09
CA VAL A 36 -3.47 9.05 -1.87
C VAL A 36 -5.00 9.14 -1.89
N PRO A 37 -5.64 9.15 -3.08
CA PRO A 37 -7.10 9.11 -3.16
C PRO A 37 -7.69 7.88 -2.46
N GLY A 38 -8.78 8.09 -1.73
CA GLY A 38 -9.48 7.04 -1.02
C GLY A 38 -9.98 7.50 0.34
N GLU A 39 -10.91 6.74 0.91
CA GLU A 39 -11.44 7.01 2.24
C GLU A 39 -10.40 6.71 3.33
N PRO A 40 -10.22 7.60 4.32
CA PRO A 40 -9.33 7.35 5.45
C PRO A 40 -9.69 6.04 6.16
N ILE A 41 -8.66 5.30 6.56
CA ILE A 41 -8.80 4.05 7.32
C ILE A 41 -8.45 4.28 8.79
N ALA A 42 -9.17 3.63 9.70
CA ALA A 42 -8.84 3.70 11.12
C ALA A 42 -7.43 3.13 11.38
N ARG A 43 -6.62 3.86 12.16
CA ARG A 43 -5.24 3.47 12.53
C ARG A 43 -5.23 2.38 13.59
N LEU A 44 -5.66 1.18 13.21
CA LEU A 44 -5.65 -0.02 14.05
C LEU A 44 -4.64 -1.03 13.52
N ALA A 45 -3.94 -1.74 14.42
CA ALA A 45 -2.81 -2.62 14.05
C ALA A 45 -3.18 -3.75 13.06
N ASN A 46 -4.43 -4.19 13.10
CA ASN A 46 -4.96 -5.25 12.24
C ASN A 46 -5.52 -4.73 10.92
N ASN A 47 -5.67 -3.41 10.78
CA ASN A 47 -6.13 -2.81 9.53
C ASN A 47 -4.95 -2.70 8.54
N ARG A 48 -5.23 -2.91 7.26
CA ARG A 48 -4.20 -2.92 6.19
C ARG A 48 -4.68 -2.22 4.94
N LEU A 49 -3.72 -1.73 4.17
CA LEU A 49 -3.91 -1.16 2.84
C LEU A 49 -3.00 -1.92 1.86
N LEU A 50 -3.56 -2.37 0.74
CA LEU A 50 -2.83 -3.05 -0.31
C LEU A 50 -2.61 -2.11 -1.49
N PHE A 51 -1.35 -1.91 -1.86
CA PHE A 51 -0.93 -1.01 -2.93
C PHE A 51 -0.27 -1.76 -4.09
N ARG A 52 -0.36 -1.17 -5.28
CA ARG A 52 0.48 -1.52 -6.44
C ARG A 52 0.83 -0.24 -7.20
N GLY A 53 2.13 0.04 -7.37
CA GLY A 53 2.58 1.23 -8.10
C GLY A 53 2.01 2.56 -7.55
N GLY A 54 1.68 2.61 -6.26
CA GLY A 54 1.07 3.77 -5.60
C GLY A 54 -0.47 3.84 -5.67
N GLU A 55 -1.13 2.92 -6.38
CA GLU A 55 -2.59 2.82 -6.41
C GLU A 55 -3.09 1.92 -5.28
N LEU A 56 -4.13 2.37 -4.57
CA LEU A 56 -4.80 1.58 -3.54
C LEU A 56 -5.72 0.55 -4.20
N LEU A 57 -5.45 -0.74 -3.99
CA LEU A 57 -6.23 -1.83 -4.58
C LEU A 57 -7.26 -2.41 -3.61
N ALA A 58 -6.90 -2.55 -2.34
CA ALA A 58 -7.81 -3.11 -1.33
C ALA A 58 -7.48 -2.60 0.06
N ARG A 59 -8.46 -2.67 0.97
CA ARG A 59 -8.29 -2.40 2.40
C ARG A 59 -8.84 -3.53 3.24
N LEU A 60 -8.16 -3.82 4.35
CA LEU A 60 -8.61 -4.72 5.39
C LEU A 60 -9.01 -3.87 6.59
N GLU A 61 -10.29 -3.85 6.92
CA GLU A 61 -10.81 -3.10 8.07
C GLU A 61 -11.79 -3.98 8.86
N ALA A 62 -11.59 -4.05 10.17
CA ALA A 62 -12.42 -4.88 11.06
C ALA A 62 -12.58 -6.33 10.57
N GLY A 63 -11.51 -6.90 9.98
CA GLY A 63 -11.50 -8.28 9.46
C GLY A 63 -12.18 -8.46 8.10
N ARG A 64 -12.64 -7.39 7.45
CA ARG A 64 -13.27 -7.43 6.13
C ARG A 64 -12.34 -6.85 5.07
N VAL A 65 -12.18 -7.58 3.97
CA VAL A 65 -11.48 -7.09 2.80
C VAL A 65 -12.48 -6.38 1.89
N GLU A 66 -12.16 -5.14 1.54
CA GLU A 66 -12.87 -4.37 0.53
C GLU A 66 -11.92 -4.08 -0.63
N VAL A 67 -12.33 -4.47 -1.83
CA VAL A 67 -11.61 -4.17 -3.07
C VAL A 67 -11.99 -2.75 -3.50
N VAL A 68 -10.98 -1.88 -3.63
CA VAL A 68 -11.12 -0.49 -4.06
C VAL A 68 -10.90 -0.36 -5.56
N SER A 69 -9.88 -1.04 -6.07
CA SER A 69 -9.54 -1.07 -7.50
C SER A 69 -9.02 -2.46 -7.87
N LEU A 70 -9.42 -2.94 -9.04
CA LEU A 70 -9.05 -4.27 -9.54
C LEU A 70 -8.35 -4.14 -10.90
N PRO A 71 -7.02 -4.29 -10.96
CA PRO A 71 -6.28 -4.35 -12.21
C PRO A 71 -6.66 -5.58 -13.05
N ASP A 72 -6.63 -5.45 -14.38
CA ASP A 72 -7.03 -6.53 -15.31
C ASP A 72 -6.21 -7.82 -15.17
N ASP A 73 -4.98 -7.74 -14.66
CA ASP A 73 -4.08 -8.87 -14.46
C ASP A 73 -4.23 -9.55 -13.08
N LEU A 74 -5.18 -9.11 -12.26
CA LEU A 74 -5.43 -9.64 -10.92
C LEU A 74 -6.90 -10.02 -10.72
N SER A 75 -7.13 -11.01 -9.86
CA SER A 75 -8.46 -11.35 -9.36
C SER A 75 -8.70 -10.79 -7.96
N PRO A 76 -9.97 -10.64 -7.52
CA PRO A 76 -10.27 -10.29 -6.12
C PRO A 76 -9.63 -11.25 -5.11
N PHE A 77 -9.53 -12.53 -5.47
CA PHE A 77 -8.91 -13.55 -4.63
C PHE A 77 -7.40 -13.32 -4.47
N ASP A 78 -6.71 -12.83 -5.50
CA ASP A 78 -5.29 -12.47 -5.41
C ASP A 78 -5.07 -11.33 -4.41
N LEU A 79 -5.95 -10.32 -4.44
CA LEU A 79 -5.91 -9.19 -3.51
C LEU A 79 -6.20 -9.64 -2.07
N GLU A 80 -7.23 -10.45 -1.86
CA GLU A 80 -7.59 -10.99 -0.55
C GLU A 80 -6.44 -11.83 0.03
N ARG A 81 -5.86 -12.72 -0.76
CA ARG A 81 -4.71 -13.52 -0.35
C ARG A 81 -3.49 -12.65 -0.01
N ALA A 82 -3.21 -11.63 -0.83
CA ALA A 82 -2.05 -10.76 -0.64
C ALA A 82 -2.18 -9.89 0.62
N ILE A 83 -3.36 -9.30 0.86
CA ILE A 83 -3.58 -8.42 2.02
C ILE A 83 -3.56 -9.20 3.33
N LEU A 84 -4.12 -10.42 3.36
CA LEU A 84 -4.16 -11.28 4.54
C LEU A 84 -2.80 -11.90 4.89
N ARG A 85 -2.02 -12.34 3.89
CA ARG A 85 -0.69 -12.93 4.13
C ARG A 85 0.30 -11.92 4.70
N ASN A 86 0.26 -10.70 4.20
CA ASN A 86 1.18 -9.64 4.62
C ASN A 86 0.66 -8.85 5.83
N ALA A 87 -0.56 -9.11 6.30
CA ALA A 87 -1.06 -8.60 7.59
C ALA A 87 -0.21 -9.13 8.76
N ALA A 88 0.33 -10.34 8.67
CA ALA A 88 1.27 -10.88 9.66
C ALA A 88 2.68 -10.26 9.55
N ALA A 89 3.08 -9.81 8.36
CA ALA A 89 4.42 -9.28 8.09
C ALA A 89 4.65 -7.85 8.61
N GLY A 90 3.60 -7.11 8.98
CA GLY A 90 3.75 -5.80 9.64
C GLY A 90 4.40 -5.86 11.02
N ALA A 91 4.55 -7.05 11.61
CA ALA A 91 5.35 -7.25 12.81
C ALA A 91 6.87 -7.34 12.54
N LEU A 92 7.30 -7.44 11.28
CA LEU A 92 8.70 -7.66 10.89
C LEU A 92 9.38 -6.46 10.22
N ILE A 93 8.72 -5.30 10.15
CA ILE A 93 9.38 -4.03 9.78
C ILE A 93 9.68 -3.22 11.05
N HIS A 94 10.52 -3.77 11.91
CA HIS A 94 11.45 -2.99 12.71
C HIS A 94 12.71 -3.84 12.92
N PRO A 95 13.81 -3.45 12.25
CA PRO A 95 14.92 -2.98 13.05
C PRO A 95 15.19 -1.52 12.72
N LEU A 96 15.09 -0.67 13.75
CA LEU A 96 15.99 0.46 13.86
C LEU A 96 17.40 -0.12 13.76
N GLN A 97 18.05 0.05 12.62
CA GLN A 97 19.50 -0.09 12.54
C GLN A 97 20.08 1.05 13.39
N ALA A 98 20.75 0.65 14.46
CA ALA A 98 21.57 1.50 15.29
C ALA A 98 22.65 2.21 14.47
N GLY A 99 22.92 3.47 14.82
CA GLY A 99 23.98 4.31 14.30
C GLY A 99 23.91 5.69 14.92
#